data_AF-A0A9Q0KPR6-F1
#
_entry.id   AF-A0A9Q0KPR6-F1
#
_cell.length_a   1.000
_cell.length_b   1.000
_cell.length_c   1.000
_cell.angle_alpha   90.00
_cell.angle_beta   90.00
_cell.angle_gamma   90.00
#
_symmetry.space_group_name_H-M   'P 1'
#
loop_
_entity.id
_entity.type
_entity.pdbx_description
1 polymer ?
#
loop_
_entity_poly.entity_id
_entity_poly.type
_entity_poly.pdbx_seq_one_letter_code
_entity_poly.pdbx_strand_id
1 'polypeptide(L)'
;MMPMSPILLFFFLLLLSLQVSSVSVGSRAILRTLSGPDIPDAAADLNSTNFDEVLRNSPASFAIVEFFAHWCPACRNYKPQYEKVARLFNGPDAAHPGVIFMARVDCAMKINTKLCDKFSVGHYPMLFWGPPSKFASGGSETGQDKSEIHPIDDGRTADRLLNWINKKLGSSYNLDDEKYENEHLPQNASDPEQIVRAIYDVEEATSNAFEIIFDHKLIKSETRGSLIRFLQLLVAHHPSRRCRKGSAEILVNVDDLWPSDLWSVTKQEAAISQGKDALQSFRICGKDVPRGYWIFCRGSKPDTRGYSCGLWVLLHSLSVRVEDGESHMAFFAICDFIHNFFICEDCRLHFYKMCSSVSSSFNKTHDLALWLWSTHNKVNERLMVEEASPDPKFPKIIWPPKKLCPSCYLSTSKKSNGTILVEWNKDEVFKFLVGYYGKMLESSYKDKDLVREGGSSGSLVDDALASTNAVAVPVGAALAIALASCAFGAVACYWRSQQKNRKSRRIWS
;
A
#
# COMPACT_ATOMS: atom_id res chain seq x y z
N MET A 1 -64.98 -6.78 -34.57
CA MET A 1 -63.80 -7.66 -34.48
C MET A 1 -62.64 -6.95 -35.15
N MET A 2 -61.66 -6.52 -34.36
CA MET A 2 -60.29 -6.22 -34.79
C MET A 2 -59.37 -6.96 -33.81
N PRO A 3 -58.30 -7.64 -34.25
CA PRO A 3 -57.42 -8.36 -33.34
C PRO A 3 -56.48 -7.36 -32.65
N MET A 4 -56.48 -7.36 -31.32
CA MET A 4 -55.46 -6.64 -30.55
C MET A 4 -54.11 -7.35 -30.69
N SER A 5 -53.06 -6.55 -30.90
CA SER A 5 -51.69 -7.02 -31.06
C SER A 5 -51.17 -7.71 -29.78
N PRO A 6 -50.43 -8.84 -29.88
CA PRO A 6 -49.93 -9.60 -28.72
C PRO A 6 -48.94 -8.82 -27.84
N ILE A 7 -48.49 -7.65 -28.29
CA ILE A 7 -47.61 -6.74 -27.54
C ILE A 7 -48.37 -6.04 -26.41
N LEU A 8 -49.68 -5.75 -26.56
CA LEU A 8 -50.47 -5.13 -25.48
C LEU A 8 -50.84 -6.12 -24.36
N LEU A 9 -50.97 -7.41 -24.66
CA LEU A 9 -51.24 -8.43 -23.63
C LEU A 9 -50.02 -8.65 -22.72
N PHE A 10 -48.81 -8.51 -23.27
CA PHE A 10 -47.57 -8.69 -22.51
C PHE A 10 -47.31 -7.52 -21.54
N PHE A 11 -47.66 -6.29 -21.93
CA PHE A 11 -47.58 -5.13 -21.02
C PHE A 11 -48.65 -5.14 -19.93
N PHE A 12 -49.83 -5.69 -20.20
CA PHE A 12 -50.91 -5.79 -19.22
C PHE A 12 -50.62 -6.85 -18.12
N LEU A 13 -49.93 -7.94 -18.47
CA LEU A 13 -49.49 -8.97 -17.51
C LEU A 13 -48.28 -8.53 -16.66
N LEU A 14 -47.45 -7.60 -17.16
CA LEU A 14 -46.32 -7.04 -16.41
C LEU A 14 -46.74 -5.96 -15.38
N LEU A 15 -47.91 -5.34 -15.58
CA LEU A 15 -48.48 -4.30 -14.71
C LEU A 15 -49.37 -4.85 -13.58
N LEU A 16 -49.72 -6.14 -13.61
CA LEU A 16 -50.53 -6.82 -12.59
C LEU A 16 -49.71 -7.51 -11.49
N SER A 17 -48.37 -7.49 -11.57
CA SER A 17 -47.47 -8.02 -10.52
C SER A 17 -46.90 -6.94 -9.59
N LEU A 18 -47.30 -5.68 -9.75
CA LEU A 18 -46.80 -4.54 -8.97
C LEU A 18 -47.96 -3.78 -8.29
N GLN A 19 -48.49 -4.36 -7.20
CA GLN A 19 -49.30 -3.76 -6.12
C GLN A 19 -50.09 -4.92 -5.45
N VAL A 20 -50.10 -5.23 -4.14
CA VAL A 20 -49.85 -4.51 -2.88
C VAL A 20 -49.51 -5.54 -1.80
N SER A 21 -48.57 -5.21 -0.91
CA SER A 21 -48.72 -5.52 0.52
C SER A 21 -48.03 -4.40 1.30
N SER A 22 -48.81 -3.36 1.55
CA SER A 22 -48.49 -2.28 2.48
C SER A 22 -48.55 -2.82 3.91
N VAL A 23 -47.42 -2.80 4.62
CA VAL A 23 -47.41 -2.79 6.09
C VAL A 23 -46.60 -1.59 6.54
N SER A 24 -47.34 -0.59 7.03
CA SER A 24 -46.82 0.56 7.76
C SER A 24 -46.69 0.16 9.23
N VAL A 25 -45.48 -0.04 9.74
CA VAL A 25 -45.14 0.19 11.15
C VAL A 25 -43.77 0.86 11.20
N GLY A 26 -43.72 2.02 11.82
CA GLY A 26 -42.55 2.88 11.84
C GLY A 26 -41.43 2.44 12.80
N SER A 27 -40.39 3.27 12.76
CA SER A 27 -39.30 3.44 13.73
C SER A 27 -37.95 2.86 13.33
N ARG A 28 -37.11 3.78 12.82
CA ARG A 28 -35.69 3.97 13.17
C ARG A 28 -34.88 2.71 13.54
N ALA A 29 -34.24 2.07 12.57
CA ALA A 29 -33.00 1.29 12.80
C ALA A 29 -32.33 0.87 11.48
N ILE A 30 -31.77 1.79 10.69
CA ILE A 30 -30.81 1.43 9.64
C ILE A 30 -29.66 2.43 9.68
N LEU A 31 -28.70 2.24 10.60
CA LEU A 31 -27.32 2.71 10.43
C LEU A 31 -26.35 2.05 11.44
N ARG A 32 -26.33 0.72 11.51
CA ARG A 32 -25.23 -0.02 12.18
C ARG A 32 -25.00 -1.35 11.49
N THR A 33 -24.16 -1.33 10.46
CA THR A 33 -23.39 -2.48 9.97
C THR A 33 -22.33 -1.98 9.00
N LEU A 34 -21.42 -1.14 9.50
CA LEU A 34 -20.12 -0.88 8.88
C LEU A 34 -19.08 -0.71 10.00
N SER A 35 -18.77 -1.82 10.66
CA SER A 35 -17.54 -2.00 11.41
C SER A 35 -17.00 -3.37 11.00
N GLY A 36 -15.76 -3.42 10.53
CA GLY A 36 -15.04 -4.67 10.30
C GLY A 36 -14.81 -5.45 11.61
N PRO A 37 -14.04 -6.54 11.59
CA PRO A 37 -13.85 -7.40 12.77
C PRO A 37 -13.36 -6.57 13.98
N ASP A 38 -14.07 -6.69 15.11
CA ASP A 38 -13.85 -5.94 16.34
C ASP A 38 -12.46 -6.24 16.94
N ILE A 39 -11.51 -5.32 16.71
CA ILE A 39 -10.31 -5.22 17.53
C ILE A 39 -10.76 -4.59 18.86
N PRO A 40 -10.52 -5.23 20.02
CA PRO A 40 -10.89 -4.64 21.31
C PRO A 40 -10.24 -3.26 21.49
N ASP A 41 -11.00 -2.32 22.05
CA ASP A 41 -10.49 -0.98 22.37
C ASP A 41 -9.33 -1.10 23.37
N ALA A 42 -8.26 -0.33 23.15
CA ALA A 42 -7.07 -0.34 23.98
C ALA A 42 -7.21 0.60 25.18
N ALA A 43 -7.95 1.70 25.01
CA ALA A 43 -8.30 2.58 26.10
C ALA A 43 -9.33 1.93 27.04
N ALA A 44 -9.15 2.09 28.35
CA ALA A 44 -10.06 1.54 29.34
C ALA A 44 -11.34 2.38 29.46
N ASP A 45 -12.50 1.77 29.26
CA ASP A 45 -13.78 2.42 29.51
C ASP A 45 -14.11 2.44 31.01
N LEU A 46 -14.23 3.64 31.56
CA LEU A 46 -14.58 3.87 32.96
C LEU A 46 -15.97 4.51 33.08
N ASN A 47 -16.58 4.29 34.23
CA ASN A 47 -17.86 4.85 34.63
C ASN A 47 -17.86 5.16 36.13
N SER A 48 -18.94 5.77 36.62
CA SER A 48 -19.01 6.18 38.04
C SER A 48 -18.86 5.04 39.06
N THR A 49 -19.02 3.77 38.66
CA THR A 49 -18.90 2.62 39.57
C THR A 49 -17.48 2.08 39.69
N ASN A 50 -16.64 2.26 38.67
CA ASN A 50 -15.29 1.71 38.64
C ASN A 50 -14.17 2.77 38.60
N PHE A 51 -14.50 4.03 38.28
CA PHE A 51 -13.53 5.09 38.02
C PHE A 51 -12.48 5.23 39.14
N ASP A 52 -12.94 5.43 40.37
CA ASP A 52 -12.03 5.69 41.49
C ASP A 52 -11.21 4.45 41.88
N GLU A 53 -11.78 3.25 41.78
CA GLU A 53 -11.10 2.00 42.12
C GLU A 53 -10.02 1.66 41.10
N VAL A 54 -10.35 1.72 39.80
CA VAL A 54 -9.41 1.41 38.73
C VAL A 54 -8.24 2.39 38.73
N LEU A 55 -8.51 3.68 38.95
CA LEU A 55 -7.45 4.70 38.99
C LEU A 55 -6.58 4.62 40.25
N ARG A 56 -7.14 4.27 41.42
CA ARG A 56 -6.32 4.03 42.64
C ARG A 56 -5.39 2.84 42.49
N ASN A 57 -5.87 1.78 41.84
CA ASN A 57 -5.14 0.53 41.70
C ASN A 57 -4.24 0.48 40.46
N SER A 58 -4.27 1.52 39.61
CA SER A 58 -3.42 1.58 38.43
C SER A 58 -1.94 1.72 38.83
N PRO A 59 -1.05 0.85 38.33
CA PRO A 59 0.39 0.96 38.58
C PRO A 59 1.05 2.06 37.73
N ALA A 60 0.28 2.74 36.86
CA ALA A 60 0.84 3.74 35.96
C ALA A 60 1.29 5.01 36.69
N SER A 61 2.36 5.62 36.19
CA SER A 61 2.86 6.90 36.74
C SER A 61 1.87 8.05 36.54
N PHE A 62 1.17 8.03 35.40
CA PHE A 62 0.20 9.07 35.02
C PHE A 62 -1.04 8.44 34.39
N ALA A 63 -2.12 9.22 34.27
CA ALA A 63 -3.30 8.87 33.50
C ALA A 63 -3.68 10.00 32.54
N ILE A 64 -4.22 9.62 31.39
CA ILE A 64 -4.97 10.51 30.50
C ILE A 64 -6.40 10.00 30.45
N VAL A 65 -7.37 10.87 30.73
CA VAL A 65 -8.79 10.53 30.66
C VAL A 65 -9.48 11.36 29.59
N GLU A 66 -10.07 10.71 28.57
CA GLU A 66 -10.98 11.33 27.60
C GLU A 66 -12.41 11.32 28.15
N PHE A 67 -12.98 12.50 28.40
CA PHE A 67 -14.41 12.66 28.62
C PHE A 67 -15.10 12.94 27.29
N PHE A 68 -16.02 12.06 26.89
CA PHE A 68 -16.65 12.10 25.57
C PHE A 68 -18.16 11.89 25.66
N ALA A 69 -18.83 11.98 24.51
CA ALA A 69 -20.23 11.59 24.36
C ALA A 69 -20.36 10.66 23.15
N HIS A 70 -20.94 9.47 23.31
CA HIS A 70 -21.05 8.48 22.21
C HIS A 70 -21.79 9.01 20.97
N TRP A 71 -22.73 9.95 21.14
CA TRP A 71 -23.48 10.56 20.06
C TRP A 71 -22.74 11.73 19.37
N CYS A 72 -21.65 12.23 19.94
CA CYS A 72 -20.90 13.36 19.41
C CYS A 72 -20.05 12.95 18.18
N PRO A 73 -20.24 13.59 17.01
CA PRO A 73 -19.45 13.28 15.81
C PRO A 73 -17.95 13.51 15.99
N ALA A 74 -17.54 14.57 16.68
CA ALA A 74 -16.13 14.85 16.94
C ALA A 74 -15.48 13.74 17.77
N CYS A 75 -16.17 13.23 18.80
CA CYS A 75 -15.68 12.13 19.62
C CYS A 75 -15.58 10.82 18.83
N ARG A 76 -16.56 10.52 17.97
CA ARG A 76 -16.47 9.33 17.10
C ARG A 76 -15.30 9.40 16.14
N ASN A 77 -15.01 10.57 15.59
CA ASN A 77 -13.85 10.78 14.71
C ASN A 77 -12.52 10.76 15.47
N TYR A 78 -12.54 11.20 16.73
CA TYR A 78 -11.36 11.24 17.58
C TYR A 78 -11.01 9.88 18.19
N LYS A 79 -12.00 9.03 18.47
CA LYS A 79 -11.79 7.69 19.05
C LYS A 79 -10.65 6.92 18.37
N PRO A 80 -10.61 6.74 17.03
CA PRO A 80 -9.50 6.04 16.38
C PRO A 80 -8.11 6.67 16.63
N GLN A 81 -8.04 7.99 16.82
CA GLN A 81 -6.79 8.69 17.12
C GLN A 81 -6.36 8.44 18.57
N TYR A 82 -7.31 8.48 19.50
CA TYR A 82 -7.06 8.20 20.90
C TYR A 82 -6.65 6.74 21.11
N GLU A 83 -7.32 5.78 20.46
CA GLU A 83 -6.98 4.36 20.51
C GLU A 83 -5.57 4.07 19.98
N LYS A 84 -5.08 4.82 18.97
CA LYS A 84 -3.69 4.67 18.48
C LYS A 84 -2.65 5.03 19.54
N VAL A 85 -2.93 6.00 20.40
CA VAL A 85 -2.01 6.39 21.48
C VAL A 85 -2.21 5.48 22.69
N ALA A 86 -3.47 5.09 22.97
CA ALA A 86 -3.80 4.26 24.12
C ALA A 86 -3.05 2.93 24.10
N ARG A 87 -2.96 2.36 22.92
CA ARG A 87 -2.39 1.04 22.65
C ARG A 87 -0.86 1.03 22.92
N LEU A 88 -0.18 2.19 22.97
CA LEU A 88 1.23 2.33 23.33
C LEU A 88 1.49 2.09 24.80
N PHE A 89 0.50 2.35 25.65
CA PHE A 89 0.67 2.39 27.10
C PHE A 89 -0.25 1.40 27.84
N ASN A 90 -1.36 1.00 27.22
CA ASN A 90 -2.35 0.10 27.81
C ASN A 90 -2.29 -1.31 27.22
N GLY A 91 -2.48 -2.29 28.10
CA GLY A 91 -2.59 -3.70 27.74
C GLY A 91 -1.30 -4.46 28.03
N PRO A 92 -1.36 -5.81 27.99
CA PRO A 92 -0.20 -6.66 28.25
C PRO A 92 0.88 -6.54 27.16
N ASP A 93 0.48 -6.17 25.93
CA ASP A 93 1.36 -6.04 24.75
C ASP A 93 1.73 -4.57 24.44
N ALA A 94 1.47 -3.64 25.36
CA ALA A 94 1.85 -2.24 25.18
C ALA A 94 3.37 -2.09 25.10
N ALA A 95 3.85 -1.17 24.27
CA ALA A 95 5.28 -0.90 24.15
C ALA A 95 5.87 -0.22 25.39
N HIS A 96 5.06 0.59 26.07
CA HIS A 96 5.45 1.39 27.23
C HIS A 96 4.47 1.17 28.39
N PRO A 97 4.32 -0.07 28.88
CA PRO A 97 3.35 -0.39 29.90
C PRO A 97 3.70 0.32 31.20
N GLY A 98 2.69 0.81 31.92
CA GLY A 98 2.88 1.42 33.24
C GLY A 98 3.43 2.85 33.24
N VAL A 99 3.61 3.48 32.08
CA VAL A 99 3.95 4.91 32.02
C VAL A 99 2.67 5.74 32.15
N ILE A 100 1.69 5.49 31.27
CA ILE A 100 0.43 6.23 31.18
C ILE A 100 -0.73 5.26 31.16
N PHE A 101 -1.74 5.50 31.99
CA PHE A 101 -3.00 4.80 31.92
C PHE A 101 -4.00 5.60 31.08
N MET A 102 -4.42 5.05 29.95
CA MET A 102 -5.28 5.72 28.98
C MET A 102 -6.73 5.27 29.17
N ALA A 103 -7.64 6.19 29.51
CA ALA A 103 -8.99 5.85 29.90
C ALA A 103 -10.03 6.79 29.27
N ARG A 104 -11.29 6.33 29.20
CA ARG A 104 -12.38 7.08 28.56
C ARG A 104 -13.64 7.01 29.41
N VAL A 105 -14.40 8.09 29.46
CA VAL A 105 -15.66 8.19 30.21
C VAL A 105 -16.74 8.78 29.31
N ASP A 106 -17.82 8.04 29.08
CA ASP A 106 -18.97 8.50 28.30
C ASP A 106 -19.91 9.34 29.16
N CYS A 107 -19.78 10.66 29.07
CA CYS A 107 -20.63 11.63 29.77
C CYS A 107 -22.06 11.69 29.27
N ALA A 108 -22.38 11.07 28.13
CA ALA A 108 -23.76 10.98 27.65
C ALA A 108 -24.59 9.93 28.43
N MET A 109 -23.94 9.04 29.18
CA MET A 109 -24.63 8.10 30.06
C MET A 109 -25.02 8.77 31.38
N LYS A 110 -26.28 8.61 31.79
CA LYS A 110 -26.81 9.18 33.05
C LYS A 110 -26.00 8.79 34.30
N ILE A 111 -25.40 7.59 34.29
CA ILE A 111 -24.57 7.10 35.38
C ILE A 111 -23.31 7.97 35.58
N ASN A 112 -22.80 8.59 34.52
CA ASN A 112 -21.57 9.37 34.53
C ASN A 112 -21.79 10.87 34.74
N THR A 113 -23.03 11.37 34.84
CA THR A 113 -23.32 12.81 34.95
C THR A 113 -22.58 13.46 36.12
N LYS A 114 -22.71 12.92 37.33
CA LYS A 114 -22.00 13.44 38.52
C LYS A 114 -20.47 13.39 38.37
N LEU A 115 -19.96 12.34 37.72
CA LEU A 115 -18.54 12.17 37.46
C LEU A 115 -18.03 13.24 36.49
N CYS A 116 -18.74 13.51 35.41
CA CYS A 116 -18.35 14.55 34.45
C CYS A 116 -18.50 15.97 35.02
N ASP A 117 -19.51 16.21 35.86
CA ASP A 117 -19.68 17.48 36.58
C ASP A 117 -18.53 17.73 37.58
N LYS A 118 -18.08 16.68 38.28
CA LYS A 118 -16.92 16.70 39.21
C LYS A 118 -15.67 17.28 38.54
N PHE A 119 -15.43 16.93 37.27
CA PHE A 119 -14.31 17.42 36.47
C PHE A 119 -14.62 18.66 35.63
N SER A 120 -15.82 19.23 35.77
CA SER A 120 -16.26 20.44 35.05
C SER A 120 -16.14 20.30 33.52
N VAL A 121 -16.53 19.15 32.98
CA VAL A 121 -16.45 18.86 31.54
C VAL A 121 -17.43 19.75 30.77
N GLY A 122 -16.91 20.75 30.06
CA GLY A 122 -17.72 21.75 29.34
C GLY A 122 -17.90 21.50 27.84
N HIS A 123 -17.14 20.59 27.25
CA HIS A 123 -17.19 20.26 25.82
C HIS A 123 -16.65 18.84 25.57
N TYR A 124 -16.87 18.31 24.36
CA TYR A 124 -16.42 16.97 24.00
C TYR A 124 -15.68 16.94 22.64
N PRO A 125 -14.64 16.09 22.48
CA PRO A 125 -13.94 15.39 23.56
C PRO A 125 -13.12 16.38 24.39
N MET A 126 -12.98 16.11 25.70
CA MET A 126 -12.12 16.87 26.61
C MET A 126 -11.16 15.92 27.32
N LEU A 127 -9.88 16.28 27.38
CA LEU A 127 -8.80 15.43 27.87
C LEU A 127 -8.19 16.02 29.12
N PHE A 128 -7.92 15.19 30.11
CA PHE A 128 -7.19 15.56 31.32
C PHE A 128 -5.99 14.65 31.56
N TRP A 129 -4.92 15.20 32.13
CA TRP A 129 -3.68 14.53 32.52
C TRP A 129 -3.40 14.73 34.01
N GLY A 130 -2.91 13.70 34.69
CA GLY A 130 -2.43 13.79 36.07
C GLY A 130 -2.11 12.42 36.68
N PRO A 131 -1.64 12.35 37.93
CA PRO A 131 -1.44 11.07 38.63
C PRO A 131 -2.77 10.31 38.81
N PRO A 132 -2.83 8.98 38.62
CA PRO A 132 -4.08 8.22 38.75
C PRO A 132 -4.78 8.39 40.11
N SER A 133 -4.00 8.39 41.19
CA SER A 133 -4.52 8.61 42.56
C SER A 133 -5.24 9.96 42.72
N LYS A 134 -4.78 11.00 42.02
CA LYS A 134 -5.39 12.33 42.03
C LYS A 134 -6.69 12.37 41.24
N PHE A 135 -6.88 11.58 40.19
CA PHE A 135 -8.20 11.47 39.56
C PHE A 135 -9.22 10.83 40.51
N ALA A 136 -8.80 9.81 41.28
CA ALA A 136 -9.68 9.17 42.25
C ALA A 136 -10.04 10.09 43.43
N SER A 137 -9.10 10.94 43.91
CA SER A 137 -9.35 11.89 45.00
C SER A 137 -9.92 13.24 44.55
N GLY A 138 -9.69 13.61 43.28
CA GLY A 138 -9.78 14.97 42.71
C GLY A 138 -11.16 15.53 42.47
N GLY A 139 -12.13 15.20 43.32
CA GLY A 139 -13.35 15.99 43.46
C GLY A 139 -13.82 16.11 44.88
N SER A 140 -12.90 15.99 45.84
CA SER A 140 -13.12 16.55 47.17
C SER A 140 -13.01 18.07 47.11
N GLU A 141 -14.02 18.78 47.62
CA GLU A 141 -14.25 20.22 47.51
C GLU A 141 -13.19 21.14 48.15
N THR A 142 -12.07 20.59 48.63
CA THR A 142 -10.99 21.37 49.26
C THR A 142 -10.00 21.84 48.20
N GLY A 143 -10.06 23.14 47.86
CA GLY A 143 -9.40 23.83 46.74
C GLY A 143 -7.85 23.82 46.68
N GLN A 144 -7.16 22.90 47.34
CA GLN A 144 -5.71 22.72 47.26
C GLN A 144 -5.29 21.56 46.34
N ASP A 145 -6.19 20.61 46.03
CA ASP A 145 -5.85 19.35 45.32
C ASP A 145 -6.12 19.38 43.80
N LYS A 146 -6.71 20.47 43.27
CA LYS A 146 -6.94 20.67 41.82
C LYS A 146 -5.67 20.99 41.02
N SER A 147 -4.53 21.20 41.68
CA SER A 147 -3.31 21.71 41.07
C SER A 147 -2.55 20.69 40.20
N GLU A 148 -2.84 19.39 40.33
CA GLU A 148 -2.08 18.31 39.66
C GLU A 148 -2.82 17.66 38.48
N ILE A 149 -4.10 17.99 38.26
CA ILE A 149 -4.84 17.57 37.07
C ILE A 149 -4.93 18.75 36.10
N HIS A 150 -4.44 18.53 34.88
CA HIS A 150 -4.36 19.57 33.85
C HIS A 150 -5.14 19.20 32.59
N PRO A 151 -5.90 20.13 31.99
CA PRO A 151 -6.49 19.90 30.68
C PRO A 151 -5.43 19.79 29.59
N ILE A 152 -5.71 19.01 28.56
CA ILE A 152 -4.88 18.88 27.35
C ILE A 152 -5.59 19.59 26.19
N ASP A 153 -5.16 20.81 25.88
CA ASP A 153 -5.79 21.63 24.83
C ASP A 153 -5.37 21.22 23.40
N ASP A 154 -4.21 20.56 23.28
CA ASP A 154 -3.53 20.26 22.01
C ASP A 154 -3.42 18.75 21.72
N GLY A 155 -4.55 18.04 21.81
CA GLY A 155 -4.60 16.57 21.68
C GLY A 155 -5.41 16.03 20.50
N ARG A 156 -5.80 16.86 19.51
CA ARG A 156 -6.87 16.53 18.53
C ARG A 156 -6.55 15.42 17.50
N THR A 157 -5.29 15.00 17.38
CA THR A 157 -4.85 13.86 16.55
C THR A 157 -3.88 12.99 17.34
N ALA A 158 -3.62 11.76 16.89
CA ALA A 158 -2.70 10.85 17.56
C ALA A 158 -1.29 11.46 17.68
N ASP A 159 -0.78 12.06 16.60
CA ASP A 159 0.53 12.71 16.58
C ASP A 159 0.60 13.90 17.55
N ARG A 160 -0.45 14.72 17.62
CA ARG A 160 -0.49 15.89 18.50
C ARG A 160 -0.52 15.47 19.97
N LEU A 161 -1.35 14.47 20.28
CA LEU A 161 -1.41 13.91 21.63
C LEU A 161 -0.07 13.28 22.04
N LEU A 162 0.55 12.48 21.16
CA LEU A 162 1.84 11.85 21.47
C LEU A 162 2.97 12.87 21.60
N ASN A 163 3.01 13.90 20.74
CA ASN A 163 3.97 14.99 20.87
C ASN A 163 3.79 15.77 22.17
N TRP A 164 2.54 15.98 22.60
CA TRP A 164 2.25 16.59 23.89
C TRP A 164 2.77 15.74 25.04
N ILE A 165 2.54 14.41 24.99
CA ILE A 165 3.06 13.44 25.97
C ILE A 165 4.58 13.49 26.03
N ASN A 166 5.25 13.40 24.87
CA ASN A 166 6.70 13.46 24.76
C ASN A 166 7.28 14.73 25.37
N LYS A 167 6.66 15.88 25.10
CA LYS A 167 7.06 17.17 25.68
C LYS A 167 6.88 17.20 27.20
N LYS A 168 5.82 16.58 27.73
CA LYS A 168 5.53 16.55 29.16
C LYS A 168 6.44 15.63 29.94
N LEU A 169 6.83 14.50 29.35
CA LEU A 169 7.67 13.49 29.99
C LEU A 169 9.17 13.64 29.66
N GLY A 170 9.53 14.50 28.71
CA GLY A 170 10.91 14.57 28.20
C GLY A 170 11.30 13.31 27.43
N SER A 171 10.33 12.70 26.75
CA SER A 171 10.45 11.40 26.08
C SER A 171 10.39 11.54 24.56
N SER A 172 10.55 10.43 23.84
CA SER A 172 10.51 10.37 22.38
C SER A 172 9.77 9.13 21.87
N TYR A 173 8.57 8.88 22.42
CA TYR A 173 7.69 7.82 21.98
C TYR A 173 7.17 8.06 20.56
N ASN A 174 6.96 7.00 19.79
CA ASN A 174 6.40 7.02 18.45
C ASN A 174 5.12 6.17 18.40
N LEU A 175 4.17 6.53 17.52
CA LEU A 175 2.92 5.78 17.32
C LEU A 175 3.14 4.35 16.83
N ASP A 176 4.37 4.04 16.42
CA ASP A 176 4.74 2.72 15.96
C ASP A 176 5.40 1.86 17.05
N ASP A 177 5.65 2.39 18.26
CA ASP A 177 6.39 1.67 19.30
C ASP A 177 5.70 0.34 19.68
N GLU A 178 4.36 0.25 19.61
CA GLU A 178 3.55 -0.98 19.80
C GLU A 178 3.95 -2.16 18.92
N LYS A 179 4.45 -1.88 17.73
CA LYS A 179 4.81 -2.92 16.77
C LYS A 179 6.24 -3.42 17.00
N TYR A 180 6.91 -2.80 17.96
CA TYR A 180 8.32 -2.76 18.31
C TYR A 180 8.96 -4.07 18.81
N GLU A 181 8.42 -4.62 19.89
CA GLU A 181 9.16 -5.61 20.68
C GLU A 181 8.80 -7.06 20.35
N ASN A 182 7.58 -7.34 19.88
CA ASN A 182 7.16 -8.72 19.63
C ASN A 182 7.32 -9.19 18.17
N GLU A 183 7.56 -8.30 17.20
CA GLU A 183 8.01 -8.70 15.86
C GLU A 183 9.54 -8.62 15.79
N HIS A 184 10.17 -9.79 15.86
CA HIS A 184 11.60 -9.93 15.64
C HIS A 184 11.96 -9.23 14.32
N LEU A 185 12.76 -8.14 14.40
CA LEU A 185 13.50 -7.64 13.23
C LEU A 185 14.10 -8.85 12.53
N PRO A 186 14.06 -8.96 11.20
CA PRO A 186 14.66 -10.10 10.50
C PRO A 186 16.12 -10.29 10.96
N GLN A 187 16.33 -11.22 11.92
CA GLN A 187 17.60 -11.29 12.67
C GLN A 187 18.69 -11.98 11.86
N ASN A 188 18.32 -12.60 10.73
CA ASN A 188 19.21 -13.43 9.95
C ASN A 188 18.92 -13.23 8.46
N ALA A 189 19.73 -12.43 7.77
CA ALA A 189 19.69 -12.29 6.30
C ALA A 189 19.94 -13.61 5.54
N SER A 190 20.18 -14.72 6.26
CA SER A 190 20.34 -16.06 5.72
C SER A 190 19.10 -16.94 5.88
N ASP A 191 17.99 -16.40 6.38
CA ASP A 191 16.72 -17.12 6.44
C ASP A 191 15.92 -16.91 5.13
N PRO A 192 15.69 -17.97 4.34
CA PRO A 192 14.99 -17.87 3.07
C PRO A 192 13.51 -17.48 3.22
N GLU A 193 12.86 -17.73 4.35
CA GLU A 193 11.44 -17.46 4.54
C GLU A 193 11.13 -15.98 4.79
N GLN A 194 12.14 -15.15 5.08
CA GLN A 194 11.90 -13.72 5.35
C GLN A 194 11.35 -12.96 4.13
N ILE A 195 11.70 -13.38 2.91
CA ILE A 195 11.22 -12.71 1.69
C ILE A 195 9.71 -12.83 1.49
N VAL A 196 9.10 -13.86 2.07
CA VAL A 196 7.65 -14.11 2.03
C VAL A 196 6.87 -12.94 2.65
N ARG A 197 7.48 -12.20 3.58
CA ARG A 197 6.88 -11.03 4.24
C ARG A 197 7.05 -9.74 3.44
N ALA A 198 7.94 -9.72 2.45
CA ALA A 198 8.27 -8.53 1.67
C ALA A 198 7.19 -8.15 0.65
N ILE A 199 6.17 -9.00 0.41
CA ILE A 199 5.11 -8.68 -0.54
C ILE A 199 4.36 -7.39 -0.16
N TYR A 200 4.12 -7.16 1.14
CA TYR A 200 3.51 -5.93 1.63
C TYR A 200 4.41 -4.71 1.43
N ASP A 201 5.72 -4.88 1.64
CA ASP A 201 6.71 -3.81 1.38
C ASP A 201 6.79 -3.48 -0.11
N VAL A 202 6.61 -4.47 -0.98
CA VAL A 202 6.55 -4.25 -2.44
C VAL A 202 5.28 -3.46 -2.81
N GLU A 203 4.13 -3.78 -2.21
CA GLU A 203 2.88 -3.02 -2.40
C GLU A 203 3.02 -1.57 -1.89
N GLU A 204 3.63 -1.39 -0.72
CA GLU A 204 3.87 -0.08 -0.12
C GLU A 204 4.89 0.73 -0.94
N ALA A 205 5.99 0.12 -1.38
CA ALA A 205 6.97 0.80 -2.22
C ALA A 205 6.38 1.20 -3.58
N THR A 206 5.56 0.35 -4.18
CA THR A 206 4.85 0.70 -5.43
C THR A 206 3.92 1.89 -5.22
N SER A 207 3.17 1.89 -4.12
CA SER A 207 2.28 3.01 -3.79
C SER A 207 3.06 4.30 -3.52
N ASN A 208 4.15 4.23 -2.72
CA ASN A 208 5.02 5.37 -2.42
C ASN A 208 5.70 5.93 -3.67
N ALA A 209 6.13 5.08 -4.59
CA ALA A 209 6.74 5.54 -5.83
C ALA A 209 5.78 6.42 -6.63
N PHE A 210 4.52 6.01 -6.74
CA PHE A 210 3.50 6.79 -7.46
C PHE A 210 3.11 8.05 -6.72
N GLU A 211 2.95 8.01 -5.39
CA GLU A 211 2.74 9.22 -4.59
C GLU A 211 3.86 10.24 -4.77
N ILE A 212 5.14 9.82 -4.73
CA ILE A 212 6.29 10.69 -4.99
C ILE A 212 6.21 11.30 -6.40
N ILE A 213 5.91 10.49 -7.42
CA ILE A 213 5.76 10.95 -8.80
C ILE A 213 4.70 12.06 -8.88
N PHE A 214 3.60 11.90 -8.16
CA PHE A 214 2.49 12.85 -8.17
C PHE A 214 2.78 14.11 -7.36
N ASP A 215 3.26 13.96 -6.13
CA ASP A 215 3.54 15.08 -5.23
C ASP A 215 4.64 15.99 -5.78
N HIS A 216 5.64 15.40 -6.45
CA HIS A 216 6.73 16.14 -7.10
C HIS A 216 6.42 16.53 -8.55
N LYS A 217 5.22 16.25 -9.07
CA LYS A 217 4.78 16.60 -10.44
C LYS A 217 5.78 16.12 -11.51
N LEU A 218 6.25 14.89 -11.40
CA LEU A 218 7.30 14.33 -12.27
C LEU A 218 6.79 13.87 -13.63
N ILE A 219 5.47 13.84 -13.85
CA ILE A 219 4.84 13.44 -15.10
C ILE A 219 4.78 14.65 -16.04
N LYS A 220 5.58 14.58 -17.11
CA LYS A 220 5.75 15.60 -18.14
C LYS A 220 5.72 14.94 -19.52
N SER A 221 5.70 15.74 -20.59
CA SER A 221 5.71 15.24 -21.97
C SER A 221 6.82 14.22 -22.23
N GLU A 222 8.02 14.49 -21.70
CA GLU A 222 9.23 13.71 -21.90
C GLU A 222 9.29 12.46 -21.00
N THR A 223 8.67 12.49 -19.82
CA THR A 223 8.68 11.35 -18.87
C THR A 223 7.43 10.47 -18.99
N ARG A 224 6.39 10.93 -19.68
CA ARG A 224 5.13 10.20 -19.90
C ARG A 224 5.34 8.83 -20.52
N GLY A 225 6.19 8.74 -21.56
CA GLY A 225 6.50 7.47 -22.22
C GLY A 225 7.16 6.46 -21.27
N SER A 226 8.06 6.93 -20.41
CA SER A 226 8.71 6.12 -19.38
C SER A 226 7.71 5.58 -18.36
N LEU A 227 6.76 6.40 -17.93
CA LEU A 227 5.70 5.97 -17.01
C LEU A 227 4.81 4.89 -17.63
N ILE A 228 4.38 5.07 -18.88
CA ILE A 228 3.54 4.09 -19.60
C ILE A 228 4.25 2.74 -19.71
N ARG A 229 5.53 2.73 -20.12
CA ARG A 229 6.32 1.49 -20.23
C ARG A 229 6.45 0.78 -18.88
N PHE A 230 6.67 1.55 -17.80
CA PHE A 230 6.76 0.95 -16.47
C PHE A 230 5.39 0.41 -16.01
N LEU A 231 4.30 1.14 -16.23
CA LEU A 231 2.94 0.65 -15.94
C LEU A 231 2.62 -0.64 -16.70
N GLN A 232 2.98 -0.75 -17.99
CA GLN A 232 2.82 -1.98 -18.76
C GLN A 232 3.57 -3.16 -18.13
N LEU A 233 4.82 -2.94 -17.71
CA LEU A 233 5.61 -3.94 -16.99
C LEU A 233 4.95 -4.35 -15.67
N LEU A 234 4.41 -3.39 -14.90
CA LEU A 234 3.71 -3.67 -13.65
C LEU A 234 2.41 -4.45 -13.88
N VAL A 235 1.61 -4.08 -14.88
CA VAL A 235 0.36 -4.76 -15.22
C VAL A 235 0.60 -6.24 -15.48
N ALA A 236 1.65 -6.57 -16.23
CA ALA A 236 1.96 -7.94 -16.60
C ALA A 236 2.65 -8.73 -15.48
N HIS A 237 3.66 -8.14 -14.80
CA HIS A 237 4.58 -8.92 -13.97
C HIS A 237 4.67 -8.49 -12.50
N HIS A 238 3.95 -7.46 -12.05
CA HIS A 238 4.00 -7.08 -10.63
C HIS A 238 3.55 -8.27 -9.75
N PRO A 239 4.26 -8.63 -8.66
CA PRO A 239 3.97 -9.84 -7.89
C PRO A 239 2.59 -9.80 -7.19
N SER A 240 2.15 -8.64 -6.72
CA SER A 240 0.81 -8.44 -6.14
C SER A 240 -0.29 -8.25 -7.19
N ARG A 241 -1.38 -9.02 -7.08
CA ARG A 241 -2.54 -8.95 -7.99
C ARG A 241 -3.28 -7.62 -7.91
N ARG A 242 -3.42 -7.04 -6.72
CA ARG A 242 -4.06 -5.72 -6.54
C ARG A 242 -3.26 -4.60 -7.21
N CYS A 243 -1.92 -4.68 -7.16
CA CYS A 243 -1.07 -3.71 -7.84
C CYS A 243 -1.11 -3.87 -9.36
N ARG A 244 -1.21 -5.10 -9.88
CA ARG A 244 -1.46 -5.34 -11.32
C ARG A 244 -2.77 -4.67 -11.75
N LYS A 245 -3.85 -4.89 -10.99
CA LYS A 245 -5.17 -4.30 -11.26
C LYS A 245 -5.14 -2.77 -11.23
N GLY A 246 -4.62 -2.15 -10.17
CA GLY A 246 -4.59 -0.69 -10.10
C GLY A 246 -3.62 -0.07 -11.11
N SER A 247 -2.52 -0.74 -11.45
CA SER A 247 -1.65 -0.31 -12.56
C SER A 247 -2.39 -0.33 -13.89
N ALA A 248 -3.25 -1.33 -14.13
CA ALA A 248 -4.05 -1.42 -15.35
C ALA A 248 -5.12 -0.32 -15.40
N GLU A 249 -5.77 -0.03 -14.27
CA GLU A 249 -6.72 1.07 -14.15
C GLU A 249 -6.06 2.41 -14.48
N ILE A 250 -4.87 2.68 -13.94
CA ILE A 250 -4.12 3.91 -14.27
C ILE A 250 -3.73 3.92 -15.75
N LEU A 251 -3.24 2.80 -16.27
CA LEU A 251 -2.77 2.69 -17.66
C LEU A 251 -3.90 2.94 -18.68
N VAL A 252 -5.09 2.41 -18.44
CA VAL A 252 -6.25 2.60 -19.32
C VAL A 252 -6.72 4.05 -19.32
N ASN A 253 -6.60 4.75 -18.20
CA ASN A 253 -7.00 6.15 -18.06
C ASN A 253 -5.83 7.13 -18.26
N VAL A 254 -4.67 6.69 -18.77
CA VAL A 254 -3.45 7.50 -18.82
C VAL A 254 -3.58 8.73 -19.72
N ASP A 255 -4.37 8.66 -20.79
CA ASP A 255 -4.64 9.78 -21.70
C ASP A 255 -5.59 10.81 -21.06
N ASP A 256 -6.56 10.35 -20.26
CA ASP A 256 -7.49 11.23 -19.53
C ASP A 256 -6.81 11.91 -18.33
N LEU A 257 -5.95 11.17 -17.64
CA LEU A 257 -5.17 11.66 -16.50
C LEU A 257 -4.04 12.59 -16.96
N TRP A 258 -3.37 12.25 -18.06
CA TRP A 258 -2.23 12.98 -18.61
C TRP A 258 -2.29 13.06 -20.15
N PRO A 259 -3.03 14.03 -20.71
CA PRO A 259 -3.15 14.21 -22.15
C PRO A 259 -1.80 14.48 -22.82
N SER A 260 -1.59 13.96 -24.03
CA SER A 260 -0.37 14.21 -24.82
C SER A 260 -0.20 15.67 -25.26
N ASP A 261 -1.30 16.41 -25.38
CA ASP A 261 -1.36 17.74 -25.99
C ASP A 261 -1.35 18.84 -24.92
N LEU A 262 -0.24 18.93 -24.18
CA LEU A 262 -0.07 19.90 -23.10
C LEU A 262 0.41 21.27 -23.64
N TRP A 263 -0.44 21.99 -24.38
CA TRP A 263 -0.07 23.25 -25.05
C TRP A 263 -0.34 24.55 -24.27
N SER A 264 -0.63 24.49 -22.96
CA SER A 264 -0.58 25.70 -22.12
C SER A 264 -0.36 25.42 -20.63
N VAL A 265 0.49 26.24 -20.00
CA VAL A 265 0.80 26.22 -18.55
C VAL A 265 -0.47 26.35 -17.69
N THR A 266 -1.49 27.06 -18.18
CA THR A 266 -2.79 27.23 -17.51
C THR A 266 -3.69 25.99 -17.57
N LYS A 267 -3.62 25.17 -18.62
CA LYS A 267 -4.32 23.87 -18.67
C LYS A 267 -3.60 22.80 -17.84
N GLN A 268 -2.28 22.94 -17.70
CA GLN A 268 -1.46 22.07 -16.87
C GLN A 268 -1.85 22.16 -15.38
N GLU A 269 -2.09 23.35 -14.85
CA GLU A 269 -2.54 23.52 -13.45
C GLU A 269 -3.96 22.98 -13.22
N ALA A 270 -4.86 23.13 -14.19
CA ALA A 270 -6.24 22.65 -14.12
C ALA A 270 -6.36 21.12 -14.27
N ALA A 271 -5.59 20.51 -15.17
CA ALA A 271 -5.52 19.06 -15.31
C ALA A 271 -4.81 18.40 -14.11
N ILE A 272 -3.81 19.07 -13.52
CA ILE A 272 -3.12 18.57 -12.31
C ILE A 272 -4.01 18.71 -11.07
N SER A 273 -4.86 19.74 -10.96
CA SER A 273 -5.79 19.87 -9.84
C SER A 273 -6.95 18.88 -9.92
N GLN A 274 -7.56 18.68 -11.09
CA GLN A 274 -8.51 17.58 -11.33
C GLN A 274 -7.84 16.20 -11.22
N GLY A 275 -6.60 16.08 -11.70
CA GLY A 275 -5.77 14.89 -11.57
C GLY A 275 -5.52 14.55 -10.11
N LYS A 276 -5.21 15.51 -9.23
CA LYS A 276 -4.96 15.23 -7.80
C LYS A 276 -6.17 14.58 -7.11
N ASP A 277 -7.38 15.05 -7.41
CA ASP A 277 -8.63 14.50 -6.85
C ASP A 277 -9.05 13.17 -7.51
N ALA A 278 -8.87 13.04 -8.83
CA ALA A 278 -9.14 11.77 -9.55
C ALA A 278 -8.10 10.69 -9.19
N LEU A 279 -6.86 11.06 -8.93
CA LEU A 279 -5.72 10.16 -8.69
C LEU A 279 -5.58 9.77 -7.21
N GLN A 280 -6.06 10.61 -6.28
CA GLN A 280 -6.39 10.16 -4.92
C GLN A 280 -7.42 9.01 -4.91
N SER A 281 -8.23 8.90 -5.97
CA SER A 281 -9.15 7.78 -6.17
C SER A 281 -8.44 6.53 -6.74
N PHE A 282 -7.42 6.71 -7.60
CA PHE A 282 -6.62 5.63 -8.18
C PHE A 282 -5.47 5.21 -7.26
N ARG A 283 -5.78 4.36 -6.28
CA ARG A 283 -4.74 3.70 -5.48
C ARG A 283 -4.14 2.55 -6.27
N ILE A 284 -2.91 2.70 -6.77
CA ILE A 284 -2.25 1.72 -7.66
C ILE A 284 -2.25 0.29 -7.11
N CYS A 285 -2.19 0.12 -5.79
CA CYS A 285 -2.26 -1.16 -5.11
C CYS A 285 -3.53 -1.34 -4.26
N GLY A 286 -4.52 -0.44 -4.36
CA GLY A 286 -5.79 -0.51 -3.63
C GLY A 286 -5.80 0.21 -2.27
N LYS A 287 -6.97 0.25 -1.62
CA LYS A 287 -7.19 0.95 -0.33
C LYS A 287 -6.67 0.19 0.88
N ASP A 288 -6.53 -1.11 0.76
CA ASP A 288 -6.18 -2.02 1.86
C ASP A 288 -4.66 -2.29 1.95
N VAL A 289 -3.85 -1.49 1.27
CA VAL A 289 -2.38 -1.56 1.40
C VAL A 289 -2.01 -0.96 2.76
N PRO A 290 -1.31 -1.70 3.64
CA PRO A 290 -0.75 -1.12 4.85
C PRO A 290 0.14 0.08 4.49
N ARG A 291 -0.03 1.21 5.17
CA ARG A 291 0.74 2.44 4.93
C ARG A 291 1.57 2.76 6.18
N GLY A 292 2.80 3.21 5.97
CA GLY A 292 3.72 3.59 7.05
C GLY A 292 4.29 2.38 7.79
N TYR A 293 4.30 1.18 7.19
CA TYR A 293 4.63 -0.04 7.91
C TYR A 293 5.42 -1.03 7.04
N TRP A 294 6.75 -0.86 7.08
CA TRP A 294 7.70 -1.81 6.51
C TRP A 294 7.87 -3.04 7.40
N ILE A 295 7.92 -4.24 6.79
CA ILE A 295 8.09 -5.53 7.48
C ILE A 295 9.49 -6.10 7.21
N PHE A 296 9.74 -6.58 5.99
CA PHE A 296 11.03 -7.13 5.55
C PHE A 296 12.06 -6.02 5.33
N CYS A 297 11.60 -4.88 4.82
CA CYS A 297 12.38 -3.70 4.51
C CYS A 297 12.51 -2.72 5.68
N ARG A 298 12.09 -3.15 6.87
CA ARG A 298 12.22 -2.35 8.07
C ARG A 298 13.67 -2.19 8.50
N GLY A 299 14.10 -0.95 8.70
CA GLY A 299 15.41 -0.62 9.27
C GLY A 299 15.43 -0.68 10.79
N SER A 300 16.62 -0.72 11.37
CA SER A 300 16.79 -0.57 12.82
C SER A 300 16.62 0.88 13.29
N LYS A 301 16.66 1.84 12.36
CA LYS A 301 16.41 3.26 12.59
C LYS A 301 15.29 3.76 11.66
N PRO A 302 14.49 4.76 12.05
CA PRO A 302 13.36 5.26 11.25
C PRO A 302 13.74 5.73 9.84
N ASP A 303 14.96 6.22 9.66
CA ASP A 303 15.51 6.78 8.42
C ASP A 303 16.26 5.76 7.54
N THR A 304 16.21 4.47 7.89
CA THR A 304 16.99 3.42 7.21
C THR A 304 16.10 2.42 6.46
N ARG A 305 16.64 1.88 5.36
CA ARG A 305 15.99 0.87 4.49
C ARG A 305 14.69 1.36 3.83
N GLY A 306 13.53 0.89 4.28
CA GLY A 306 12.19 1.33 3.86
C GLY A 306 11.97 1.28 2.35
N TYR A 307 11.52 2.40 1.79
CA TYR A 307 11.13 2.57 0.38
C TYR A 307 12.18 2.05 -0.61
N SER A 308 13.45 2.40 -0.39
CA SER A 308 14.54 1.96 -1.28
C SER A 308 14.70 0.44 -1.31
N CYS A 309 14.54 -0.23 -0.16
CA CYS A 309 14.57 -1.68 -0.07
C CYS A 309 13.37 -2.30 -0.79
N GLY A 310 12.15 -1.81 -0.55
CA GLY A 310 10.95 -2.36 -1.18
C GLY A 310 10.98 -2.22 -2.70
N LEU A 311 11.52 -1.09 -3.20
CA LEU A 311 11.71 -0.88 -4.63
C LEU A 311 12.74 -1.87 -5.22
N TRP A 312 13.87 -2.12 -4.56
CA TRP A 312 14.81 -3.15 -5.02
C TRP A 312 14.17 -4.53 -5.09
N VAL A 313 13.37 -4.92 -4.08
CA VAL A 313 12.63 -6.19 -4.10
C VAL A 313 11.65 -6.25 -5.27
N LEU A 314 10.94 -5.15 -5.56
CA LEU A 314 10.07 -5.05 -6.74
C LEU A 314 10.86 -5.26 -8.03
N LEU A 315 11.99 -4.57 -8.22
CA LEU A 315 12.77 -4.66 -9.46
C LEU A 315 13.33 -6.08 -9.68
N HIS A 316 13.84 -6.73 -8.62
CA HIS A 316 14.29 -8.13 -8.70
C HIS A 316 13.13 -9.09 -8.96
N SER A 317 11.96 -8.81 -8.39
CA SER A 317 10.74 -9.58 -8.63
C SER A 317 10.28 -9.49 -10.09
N LEU A 318 10.34 -8.30 -10.69
CA LEU A 318 10.02 -8.09 -12.10
C LEU A 318 11.04 -8.80 -13.01
N SER A 319 12.33 -8.69 -12.73
CA SER A 319 13.39 -9.25 -13.60
C SER A 319 13.35 -10.77 -13.72
N VAL A 320 12.81 -11.48 -12.73
CA VAL A 320 12.66 -12.95 -12.75
C VAL A 320 11.29 -13.43 -13.25
N ARG A 321 10.36 -12.51 -13.52
CA ARG A 321 8.96 -12.82 -13.94
C ARG A 321 8.67 -12.52 -15.40
N VAL A 322 9.51 -11.73 -16.05
CA VAL A 322 9.40 -11.45 -17.47
C VAL A 322 9.76 -12.68 -18.29
N GLU A 323 9.27 -12.74 -19.52
CA GLU A 323 9.66 -13.75 -20.47
C GLU A 323 10.94 -13.35 -21.23
N ASP A 324 11.58 -14.32 -21.87
CA ASP A 324 12.82 -14.10 -22.61
C ASP A 324 12.68 -13.00 -23.68
N GLY A 325 11.55 -12.96 -24.38
CA GLY A 325 11.25 -11.92 -25.38
C GLY A 325 10.97 -10.53 -24.80
N GLU A 326 10.67 -10.42 -23.50
CA GLU A 326 10.30 -9.18 -22.82
C GLU A 326 11.49 -8.56 -22.07
N SER A 327 12.56 -9.34 -21.87
CA SER A 327 13.70 -8.99 -21.02
C SER A 327 14.34 -7.65 -21.37
N HIS A 328 14.54 -7.35 -22.65
CA HIS A 328 15.13 -6.07 -23.05
C HIS A 328 14.19 -4.88 -22.82
N MET A 329 12.89 -5.06 -23.03
CA MET A 329 11.90 -4.01 -22.78
C MET A 329 11.76 -3.75 -21.27
N ALA A 330 11.78 -4.80 -20.46
CA ALA A 330 11.78 -4.69 -19.00
C ALA A 330 13.01 -3.95 -18.48
N PHE A 331 14.20 -4.24 -19.02
CA PHE A 331 15.42 -3.48 -18.73
C PHE A 331 15.24 -1.97 -18.98
N PHE A 332 14.76 -1.59 -20.17
CA PHE A 332 14.55 -0.18 -20.49
C PHE A 332 13.49 0.46 -19.59
N ALA A 333 12.36 -0.22 -19.35
CA ALA A 333 11.32 0.28 -18.47
C ALA A 333 11.85 0.55 -17.05
N ILE A 334 12.69 -0.35 -16.51
CA ILE A 334 13.32 -0.18 -15.19
C ILE A 334 14.32 0.99 -15.20
N CYS A 335 15.22 1.04 -16.17
CA CYS A 335 16.23 2.10 -16.27
C CYS A 335 15.61 3.48 -16.46
N ASP A 336 14.65 3.60 -17.38
CA ASP A 336 13.90 4.84 -17.62
C ASP A 336 13.09 5.25 -16.39
N PHE A 337 12.45 4.30 -15.71
CA PHE A 337 11.69 4.61 -14.50
C PHE A 337 12.58 5.20 -13.42
N ILE A 338 13.70 4.55 -13.11
CA ILE A 338 14.64 5.05 -12.09
C ILE A 338 15.20 6.41 -12.51
N HIS A 339 15.62 6.56 -13.76
CA HIS A 339 16.19 7.82 -14.27
C HIS A 339 15.21 9.00 -14.22
N ASN A 340 13.92 8.76 -14.43
CA ASN A 340 12.92 9.83 -14.51
C ASN A 340 12.20 10.09 -13.19
N PHE A 341 12.07 9.09 -12.31
CA PHE A 341 11.13 9.16 -11.18
C PHE A 341 11.74 8.87 -9.81
N PHE A 342 12.95 8.31 -9.71
CA PHE A 342 13.56 8.05 -8.40
C PHE A 342 14.08 9.35 -7.77
N ILE A 343 13.67 9.62 -6.53
CA ILE A 343 13.85 10.94 -5.89
C ILE A 343 15.31 11.25 -5.49
N CYS A 344 16.10 10.22 -5.17
CA CYS A 344 17.50 10.41 -4.81
C CYS A 344 18.35 10.64 -6.07
N GLU A 345 18.79 11.88 -6.28
CA GLU A 345 19.56 12.27 -7.47
C GLU A 345 20.88 11.48 -7.62
N ASP A 346 21.68 11.37 -6.55
CA ASP A 346 22.93 10.61 -6.59
C ASP A 346 22.70 9.13 -6.91
N CYS A 347 21.67 8.53 -6.29
CA CYS A 347 21.31 7.14 -6.50
C CYS A 347 20.92 6.91 -7.97
N ARG A 348 20.11 7.83 -8.52
CA ARG A 348 19.62 7.82 -9.89
C ARG A 348 20.73 7.96 -10.91
N LEU A 349 21.66 8.90 -10.71
CA LEU A 349 22.81 9.10 -11.60
C LEU A 349 23.72 7.86 -11.61
N HIS A 350 23.99 7.29 -10.43
CA HIS A 350 24.77 6.07 -10.33
C HIS A 350 24.11 4.88 -11.02
N PHE A 351 22.80 4.68 -10.81
CA PHE A 351 22.06 3.59 -11.45
C PHE A 351 22.00 3.77 -12.97
N TYR A 352 21.72 4.99 -13.43
CA TYR A 352 21.70 5.31 -14.85
C TYR A 352 23.06 5.08 -15.52
N LYS A 353 24.17 5.42 -14.87
CA LYS A 353 25.51 5.11 -15.39
C LYS A 353 25.73 3.61 -15.60
N MET A 354 25.17 2.77 -14.73
CA MET A 354 25.22 1.31 -14.88
C MET A 354 24.31 0.84 -16.04
N CYS A 355 23.11 1.41 -16.18
CA CYS A 355 22.23 1.15 -17.33
C CYS A 355 22.93 1.48 -18.67
N SER A 356 23.52 2.67 -18.78
CA SER A 356 24.21 3.14 -19.99
C SER A 356 25.47 2.36 -20.34
N SER A 357 26.00 1.55 -19.42
CA SER A 357 27.15 0.67 -19.67
C SER A 357 26.77 -0.66 -20.36
N VAL A 358 25.48 -0.97 -20.48
CA VAL A 358 24.99 -2.17 -21.18
C VAL A 358 25.05 -1.93 -22.68
N SER A 359 25.84 -2.73 -23.40
CA SER A 359 26.03 -2.62 -24.85
C SER A 359 25.21 -3.63 -25.67
N SER A 360 24.72 -4.70 -25.05
CA SER A 360 24.00 -5.79 -25.72
C SER A 360 22.56 -5.92 -25.22
N SER A 361 21.64 -6.34 -26.09
CA SER A 361 20.25 -6.60 -25.70
C SER A 361 20.14 -7.81 -24.77
N PHE A 362 19.18 -7.76 -23.85
CA PHE A 362 18.83 -8.91 -23.02
C PHE A 362 17.77 -9.75 -23.73
N ASN A 363 18.18 -10.88 -24.29
CA ASN A 363 17.29 -11.80 -25.00
C ASN A 363 16.80 -12.96 -24.10
N LYS A 364 17.27 -13.01 -22.86
CA LYS A 364 16.91 -14.03 -21.88
C LYS A 364 16.66 -13.40 -20.52
N THR A 365 15.65 -13.93 -19.84
CA THR A 365 15.29 -13.59 -18.46
C THR A 365 16.48 -13.79 -17.53
N HIS A 366 17.23 -14.86 -17.78
CA HIS A 366 18.49 -15.20 -17.11
C HIS A 366 19.47 -14.01 -17.08
N ASP A 367 19.73 -13.40 -18.23
CA ASP A 367 20.77 -12.40 -18.37
C ASP A 367 20.34 -11.06 -17.73
N LEU A 368 19.06 -10.70 -17.85
CA LEU A 368 18.49 -9.53 -17.18
C LEU A 368 18.56 -9.67 -15.65
N ALA A 369 18.10 -10.81 -15.13
CA ALA A 369 18.06 -11.06 -13.69
C ALA A 369 19.48 -11.03 -13.09
N LEU A 370 20.45 -11.67 -13.76
CA LEU A 370 21.85 -11.64 -13.34
C LEU A 370 22.48 -10.25 -13.47
N TRP A 371 22.13 -9.47 -14.50
CA TRP A 371 22.60 -8.10 -14.61
C TRP A 371 22.11 -7.23 -13.45
N LEU A 372 20.81 -7.30 -13.12
CA LEU A 372 20.24 -6.51 -12.04
C LEU A 372 20.82 -6.93 -10.67
N TRP A 373 20.99 -8.24 -10.46
CA TRP A 373 21.67 -8.80 -9.28
C TRP A 373 23.11 -8.30 -9.14
N SER A 374 23.92 -8.39 -10.21
CA SER A 374 25.30 -7.91 -10.22
C SER A 374 25.37 -6.40 -9.98
N THR A 375 24.45 -5.64 -10.58
CA THR A 375 24.32 -4.20 -10.40
C THR A 375 24.01 -3.84 -8.95
N HIS A 376 23.09 -4.56 -8.30
CA HIS A 376 22.77 -4.34 -6.88
C HIS A 376 23.97 -4.68 -5.96
N ASN A 377 24.72 -5.74 -6.25
CA ASN A 377 25.93 -6.06 -5.49
C ASN A 377 27.04 -5.00 -5.62
N LYS A 378 27.21 -4.39 -6.81
CA LYS A 378 28.13 -3.24 -6.97
C LYS A 378 27.72 -2.05 -6.12
N VAL A 379 26.40 -1.81 -5.98
CA VAL A 379 25.87 -0.78 -5.07
C VAL A 379 26.18 -1.15 -3.62
N ASN A 380 25.99 -2.41 -3.22
CA ASN A 380 26.33 -2.87 -1.88
C ASN A 380 27.82 -2.67 -1.56
N GLU A 381 28.71 -3.08 -2.47
CA GLU A 381 30.17 -2.90 -2.33
C GLU A 381 30.54 -1.44 -2.12
N ARG A 382 29.96 -0.53 -2.91
CA ARG A 382 30.20 0.91 -2.76
C ARG A 382 29.70 1.43 -1.42
N LEU A 383 28.45 1.09 -1.05
CA LEU A 383 27.82 1.58 0.17
C LEU A 383 28.44 0.99 1.44
N MET A 384 29.12 -0.16 1.38
CA MET A 384 29.95 -0.65 2.50
C MET A 384 31.01 0.36 2.94
N VAL A 385 31.47 1.22 2.03
CA VAL A 385 32.56 2.18 2.26
C VAL A 385 32.03 3.61 2.39
N GLU A 386 31.06 3.98 1.56
CA GLU A 386 30.65 5.39 1.39
C GLU A 386 29.42 5.79 2.23
N GLU A 387 28.70 4.84 2.87
CA GLU A 387 27.49 5.16 3.63
C GLU A 387 27.84 5.82 4.98
N ALA A 388 27.48 7.10 5.14
CA ALA A 388 27.83 7.90 6.32
C ALA A 388 27.09 7.47 7.61
N SER A 389 25.88 6.93 7.48
CA SER A 389 25.07 6.45 8.62
C SER A 389 24.38 5.12 8.24
N PRO A 390 25.14 4.01 8.19
CA PRO A 390 24.58 2.72 7.83
C PRO A 390 23.64 2.22 8.93
N ASP A 391 22.71 1.35 8.53
CA ASP A 391 21.88 0.61 9.48
C ASP A 391 22.75 -0.42 10.23
N PRO A 392 22.91 -0.29 11.56
CA PRO A 392 23.81 -1.15 12.33
C PRO A 392 23.36 -2.62 12.37
N LYS A 393 22.06 -2.91 12.20
CA LYS A 393 21.55 -4.30 12.19
C LYS A 393 21.49 -4.89 10.78
N PHE A 394 21.58 -4.07 9.75
CA PHE A 394 21.52 -4.49 8.35
C PHE A 394 22.70 -3.94 7.53
N PRO A 395 23.96 -4.31 7.86
CA PRO A 395 25.11 -3.89 7.09
C PRO A 395 24.99 -4.37 5.64
N LYS A 396 25.49 -3.57 4.69
CA LYS A 396 25.55 -4.00 3.29
C LYS A 396 26.44 -5.23 3.19
N ILE A 397 25.96 -6.24 2.47
CA ILE A 397 26.68 -7.49 2.21
C ILE A 397 26.66 -7.79 0.72
N ILE A 398 27.61 -8.62 0.29
CA ILE A 398 27.51 -9.31 -0.99
C ILE A 398 26.38 -10.34 -0.88
N TRP A 399 25.39 -10.23 -1.75
CA TRP A 399 24.16 -11.01 -1.70
C TRP A 399 24.08 -12.00 -2.87
N PRO A 400 23.55 -13.24 -2.68
CA PRO A 400 23.21 -13.81 -1.38
C PRO A 400 24.46 -14.19 -0.58
N PRO A 401 24.40 -14.21 0.76
CA PRO A 401 25.47 -14.79 1.56
C PRO A 401 25.58 -16.30 1.31
N LYS A 402 26.79 -16.86 1.45
CA LYS A 402 27.06 -18.30 1.26
C LYS A 402 26.16 -19.21 2.09
N LYS A 403 25.73 -18.78 3.28
CA LYS A 403 24.80 -19.52 4.13
C LYS A 403 23.41 -19.66 3.48
N LEU A 404 22.98 -18.68 2.70
CA LEU A 404 21.67 -18.66 2.03
C LEU A 404 21.69 -19.39 0.68
N CYS A 405 22.80 -19.30 -0.07
CA CYS A 405 22.99 -20.07 -1.29
C CYS A 405 24.41 -20.63 -1.40
N PRO A 406 24.69 -21.81 -0.82
CA PRO A 406 26.02 -22.41 -0.91
C PRO A 406 26.40 -22.78 -2.35
N SER A 407 25.44 -23.26 -3.16
CA SER A 407 25.67 -23.68 -4.55
C SER A 407 25.99 -22.52 -5.50
N CYS A 408 25.65 -21.28 -5.11
CA CYS A 408 26.00 -20.07 -5.85
C CYS A 408 27.51 -19.79 -5.89
N TYR A 409 28.31 -20.41 -5.01
CA TYR A 409 29.74 -20.14 -4.86
C TYR A 409 30.57 -21.28 -5.47
N LEU A 410 31.34 -21.00 -6.52
CA LEU A 410 32.32 -21.94 -7.08
C LEU A 410 33.59 -21.93 -6.23
N SER A 411 34.15 -20.74 -5.98
CA SER A 411 35.35 -20.56 -5.18
C SER A 411 35.36 -19.20 -4.47
N THR A 412 36.16 -19.09 -3.40
CA THR A 412 36.38 -17.84 -2.67
C THR A 412 37.88 -17.67 -2.45
N SER A 413 38.45 -16.59 -2.99
CA SER A 413 39.86 -16.24 -2.80
C SER A 413 40.00 -14.86 -2.16
N LYS A 414 41.10 -14.63 -1.43
CA LYS A 414 41.41 -13.32 -0.85
C LYS A 414 42.44 -12.63 -1.74
N LYS A 415 42.15 -11.38 -2.15
CA LYS A 415 43.13 -10.51 -2.79
C LYS A 415 44.15 -10.00 -1.76
N SER A 416 45.31 -9.54 -2.23
CA SER A 416 46.40 -8.97 -1.43
C SER A 416 46.01 -7.74 -0.60
N ASN A 417 44.96 -7.03 -0.99
CA ASN A 417 44.37 -5.90 -0.26
C ASN A 417 43.24 -6.30 0.71
N GLY A 418 43.01 -7.61 0.93
CA GLY A 418 41.99 -8.13 1.84
C GLY A 418 40.58 -8.27 1.25
N THR A 419 40.32 -7.86 -0.01
CA THR A 419 39.00 -8.04 -0.63
C THR A 419 38.74 -9.50 -1.00
N ILE A 420 37.55 -10.02 -0.69
CA ILE A 420 37.14 -11.38 -1.05
C ILE A 420 36.70 -11.37 -2.52
N LEU A 421 37.40 -12.11 -3.37
CA LEU A 421 36.98 -12.39 -4.74
C LEU A 421 36.13 -13.66 -4.73
N VAL A 422 34.86 -13.52 -5.08
CA VAL A 422 33.92 -14.63 -5.21
C VAL A 422 33.80 -15.01 -6.68
N GLU A 423 34.06 -16.28 -6.96
CA GLU A 423 33.73 -16.87 -8.25
C GLU A 423 32.32 -17.47 -8.17
N TRP A 424 31.41 -16.97 -9.00
CA TRP A 424 29.99 -17.28 -8.93
C TRP A 424 29.57 -18.37 -9.90
N ASN A 425 28.76 -19.32 -9.42
CA ASN A 425 27.98 -20.19 -10.28
C ASN A 425 26.71 -19.44 -10.72
N LYS A 426 26.76 -18.83 -11.90
CA LYS A 426 25.68 -17.96 -12.40
C LYS A 426 24.34 -18.68 -12.58
N ASP A 427 24.36 -19.94 -12.99
CA ASP A 427 23.13 -20.73 -13.16
C ASP A 427 22.45 -20.97 -11.80
N GLU A 428 23.24 -21.29 -10.76
CA GLU A 428 22.72 -21.46 -9.40
C GLU A 428 22.26 -20.13 -8.79
N VAL A 429 22.96 -19.03 -9.06
CA VAL A 429 22.50 -17.68 -8.68
C VAL A 429 21.16 -17.37 -9.33
N PHE A 430 20.99 -17.64 -10.62
CA PHE A 430 19.73 -17.42 -11.31
C PHE A 430 18.59 -18.27 -10.74
N LYS A 431 18.82 -19.57 -10.51
CA LYS A 431 17.85 -20.47 -9.86
C LYS A 431 17.43 -19.94 -8.49
N PHE A 432 18.41 -19.47 -7.71
CA PHE A 432 18.15 -18.87 -6.41
C PHE A 432 17.31 -17.58 -6.51
N LEU A 433 17.64 -16.68 -7.45
CA LEU A 433 16.87 -15.45 -7.70
C LEU A 433 15.41 -15.74 -8.07
N VAL A 434 15.18 -16.69 -8.99
CA VAL A 434 13.84 -17.13 -9.41
C VAL A 434 13.07 -17.74 -8.23
N GLY A 435 13.73 -18.53 -7.38
CA GLY A 435 13.10 -19.07 -6.17
C GLY A 435 12.74 -17.97 -5.18
N TYR A 436 13.69 -17.09 -4.87
CA TYR A 436 13.62 -16.10 -3.80
C TYR A 436 12.70 -14.93 -4.13
N TYR A 437 12.94 -14.25 -5.24
CA TYR A 437 12.10 -13.12 -5.66
C TYR A 437 10.87 -13.57 -6.43
N GLY A 438 10.85 -14.79 -6.98
CA GLY A 438 9.71 -15.40 -7.66
C GLY A 438 8.76 -16.08 -6.69
N LYS A 439 8.88 -17.41 -6.60
CA LYS A 439 7.91 -18.29 -5.93
C LYS A 439 7.73 -17.95 -4.44
N MET A 440 8.80 -17.72 -3.70
CA MET A 440 8.74 -17.45 -2.26
C MET A 440 8.11 -16.09 -1.94
N LEU A 441 8.40 -15.05 -2.73
CA LEU A 441 7.76 -13.75 -2.54
C LEU A 441 6.22 -13.80 -2.74
N GLU A 442 5.73 -14.72 -3.57
CA GLU A 442 4.30 -14.87 -3.86
C GLU A 442 3.57 -15.84 -2.91
N SER A 443 4.28 -16.73 -2.21
CA SER A 443 3.66 -17.86 -1.51
C SER A 443 2.74 -17.47 -0.35
N SER A 444 3.02 -16.39 0.39
CA SER A 444 2.11 -15.86 1.42
C SER A 444 0.85 -15.19 0.87
N TYR A 445 0.91 -14.72 -0.37
CA TYR A 445 -0.21 -14.05 -1.03
C TYR A 445 -1.29 -15.06 -1.44
N LYS A 446 -0.88 -16.27 -1.85
CA LYS A 446 -1.80 -17.35 -2.27
C LYS A 446 -2.56 -17.99 -1.11
N ASP A 447 -1.94 -18.11 0.07
CA ASP A 447 -2.55 -18.75 1.25
C ASP A 447 -3.72 -17.95 1.85
N LYS A 448 -3.68 -16.61 1.76
CA LYS A 448 -4.74 -15.73 2.28
C LYS A 448 -5.96 -15.61 1.34
N ASP A 449 -5.80 -15.85 0.05
CA ASP A 449 -6.92 -15.82 -0.91
C ASP A 449 -7.78 -17.11 -0.82
N LEU A 450 -7.17 -18.27 -0.52
CA LEU A 450 -7.92 -19.52 -0.26
C LEU A 450 -8.84 -19.43 0.97
N VAL A 451 -8.44 -18.67 1.99
CA VAL A 451 -9.25 -18.46 3.21
C VAL A 451 -10.42 -17.51 2.96
N ARG A 452 -10.38 -16.69 1.89
CA ARG A 452 -11.43 -15.71 1.59
C ARG A 452 -12.50 -16.21 0.62
N GLU A 453 -12.23 -17.31 -0.10
CA GLU A 453 -13.21 -17.96 -1.00
C GLU A 453 -14.00 -19.11 -0.35
N GLY A 454 -13.74 -19.45 0.92
CA GLY A 454 -14.42 -20.53 1.67
C GLY A 454 -15.87 -20.24 2.10
N GLY A 455 -16.65 -19.55 1.28
CA GLY A 455 -17.99 -19.07 1.61
C GLY A 455 -19.02 -19.20 0.49
N SER A 456 -19.02 -20.28 -0.28
CA SER A 456 -20.22 -20.79 -0.97
C SER A 456 -19.94 -22.18 -1.55
N SER A 457 -20.77 -23.16 -1.19
CA SER A 457 -20.77 -24.48 -1.83
C SER A 457 -21.28 -24.37 -3.25
N GLY A 458 -20.47 -24.77 -4.23
CA GLY A 458 -20.89 -24.89 -5.63
C GLY A 458 -19.77 -25.36 -6.57
N SER A 459 -19.73 -26.67 -6.84
CA SER A 459 -19.11 -27.34 -7.99
C SER A 459 -17.60 -27.19 -8.22
N LEU A 460 -16.87 -28.28 -7.91
CA LEU A 460 -15.52 -28.59 -8.36
C LEU A 460 -15.43 -28.73 -9.89
N VAL A 461 -15.20 -27.65 -10.63
CA VAL A 461 -14.46 -27.66 -11.92
C VAL A 461 -13.93 -26.25 -12.18
N ASP A 462 -12.62 -26.02 -11.97
CA ASP A 462 -11.74 -25.11 -12.72
C ASP A 462 -10.50 -24.78 -11.88
N ASP A 463 -9.60 -25.75 -11.76
CA ASP A 463 -8.25 -25.51 -11.26
C ASP A 463 -7.24 -26.15 -12.23
N ALA A 464 -7.24 -25.63 -13.45
CA ALA A 464 -6.30 -25.98 -14.52
C ALA A 464 -6.10 -24.83 -15.53
N LEU A 465 -6.11 -23.58 -15.06
CA LEU A 465 -5.91 -22.40 -15.93
C LEU A 465 -4.82 -21.46 -15.39
N ALA A 466 -3.70 -22.06 -14.97
CA ALA A 466 -2.44 -21.39 -14.72
C ALA A 466 -1.30 -22.06 -15.49
N SER A 467 -1.46 -22.21 -16.81
CA SER A 467 -0.36 -22.43 -17.77
C SER A 467 -0.91 -22.41 -19.20
N THR A 468 -1.21 -21.21 -19.72
CA THR A 468 -1.10 -20.91 -21.16
C THR A 468 -1.37 -19.43 -21.37
N ASN A 469 -0.35 -18.71 -21.84
CA ASN A 469 -0.52 -17.38 -22.41
C ASN A 469 -1.35 -17.48 -23.69
N ALA A 470 -2.59 -17.04 -23.59
CA ALA A 470 -3.35 -16.35 -24.63
C ALA A 470 -4.68 -15.97 -23.99
N VAL A 471 -5.11 -14.71 -24.16
CA VAL A 471 -6.52 -14.37 -23.94
C VAL A 471 -7.33 -15.28 -24.86
N ALA A 472 -7.97 -16.31 -24.31
CA ALA A 472 -8.85 -17.19 -25.05
C ALA A 472 -10.10 -16.38 -25.43
N VAL A 473 -10.02 -15.71 -26.57
CA VAL A 473 -11.18 -15.05 -27.18
C VAL A 473 -12.14 -16.16 -27.59
N PRO A 474 -13.41 -16.17 -27.12
CA PRO A 474 -14.39 -17.15 -27.55
C PRO A 474 -14.40 -17.24 -29.08
N VAL A 475 -14.47 -18.46 -29.64
CA VAL A 475 -14.37 -18.68 -31.09
C VAL A 475 -15.31 -17.75 -31.87
N GLY A 476 -16.50 -17.47 -31.34
CA GLY A 476 -17.44 -16.52 -31.93
C GLY A 476 -16.94 -15.07 -31.97
N ALA A 477 -16.24 -14.59 -30.93
CA ALA A 477 -15.66 -13.25 -30.89
C ALA A 477 -14.41 -13.15 -31.79
N ALA A 478 -13.59 -14.20 -31.85
CA ALA A 478 -12.46 -14.24 -32.78
C ALA A 478 -12.94 -14.22 -34.24
N LEU A 479 -14.00 -14.98 -34.55
CA LEU A 479 -14.64 -14.98 -35.86
C LEU A 479 -15.24 -13.61 -36.20
N ALA A 480 -15.89 -12.95 -35.24
CA ALA A 480 -16.45 -11.61 -35.43
C ALA A 480 -15.37 -10.55 -35.71
N ILE A 481 -14.26 -10.59 -34.97
CA ILE A 481 -13.11 -9.68 -35.18
C ILE A 481 -12.46 -9.91 -36.54
N ALA A 482 -12.29 -11.18 -36.94
CA ALA A 482 -11.74 -11.54 -38.25
C ALA A 482 -12.66 -11.06 -39.39
N LEU A 483 -13.97 -11.31 -39.29
CA LEU A 483 -14.95 -10.86 -40.28
C LEU A 483 -15.03 -9.34 -40.38
N ALA A 484 -15.01 -8.63 -39.25
CA ALA A 484 -14.97 -7.17 -39.23
C ALA A 484 -13.69 -6.63 -39.88
N SER A 485 -12.52 -7.20 -39.54
CA SER A 485 -11.24 -6.79 -40.11
C SER A 485 -11.17 -7.03 -41.63
N CYS A 486 -11.69 -8.17 -42.10
CA CYS A 486 -11.80 -8.47 -43.53
C CYS A 486 -12.76 -7.50 -44.23
N ALA A 487 -13.90 -7.16 -43.61
CA ALA A 487 -14.84 -6.20 -44.17
C ALA A 487 -14.22 -4.79 -44.29
N PHE A 488 -13.52 -4.31 -43.26
CA PHE A 488 -12.80 -3.04 -43.31
C PHE A 488 -11.69 -3.04 -44.38
N GLY A 489 -10.94 -4.15 -44.50
CA GLY A 489 -9.93 -4.32 -45.55
C GLY A 489 -10.53 -4.28 -46.96
N ALA A 490 -11.67 -4.93 -47.17
CA ALA A 490 -12.39 -4.92 -48.45
C ALA A 490 -12.93 -3.52 -48.79
N VAL A 491 -13.51 -2.82 -47.82
CA VAL A 491 -13.98 -1.44 -47.98
C VAL A 491 -12.81 -0.51 -48.30
N ALA A 492 -11.67 -0.64 -47.62
CA ALA A 492 -10.47 0.16 -47.89
C ALA A 492 -9.90 -0.12 -49.30
N CYS A 493 -9.89 -1.38 -49.75
CA CYS A 493 -9.47 -1.74 -51.11
C CYS A 493 -10.42 -1.18 -52.17
N TYR A 494 -11.74 -1.27 -51.94
CA TYR A 494 -12.75 -0.68 -52.83
C TYR A 494 -12.59 0.84 -52.94
N TRP A 495 -12.39 1.52 -51.82
CA TRP A 495 -12.13 2.96 -51.80
C TRP A 495 -10.85 3.37 -52.53
N ARG A 496 -9.76 2.62 -52.34
CA ARG A 496 -8.50 2.85 -53.09
C ARG A 496 -8.66 2.61 -54.59
N SER A 497 -9.44 1.62 -54.99
CA SER A 497 -9.77 1.35 -56.40
C SER A 497 -10.58 2.49 -57.03
N GLN A 498 -11.58 3.00 -56.32
CA GLN A 498 -12.38 4.17 -56.74
C GLN A 498 -11.53 5.44 -56.87
N GLN A 499 -10.56 5.67 -55.96
CA GLN A 499 -9.62 6.78 -56.08
C GLN A 499 -8.69 6.67 -57.30
N LYS A 500 -8.22 5.46 -57.64
CA LYS A 500 -7.41 5.24 -58.85
C LYS A 500 -8.22 5.46 -60.13
N ASN A 501 -9.47 5.00 -60.20
CA ASN A 501 -10.34 5.23 -61.36
C ASN A 501 -10.73 6.71 -61.54
N ARG A 502 -10.87 7.47 -60.44
CA ARG A 502 -11.06 8.93 -60.50
C ARG A 502 -9.82 9.69 -60.99
N LYS A 503 -8.60 9.21 -60.70
CA LYS A 503 -7.36 9.80 -61.25
C LYS A 503 -7.18 9.50 -62.74
N SER A 504 -7.54 8.30 -63.20
CA SER A 504 -7.45 7.95 -64.64
C SER A 504 -8.41 8.78 -65.50
N ARG A 505 -9.62 9.10 -65.01
CA ARG A 505 -10.58 9.97 -65.74
C ARG A 505 -10.17 11.44 -65.83
N ARG A 506 -9.25 11.93 -64.99
CA ARG A 506 -8.72 13.31 -65.06
C ARG A 506 -7.55 13.49 -66.03
N ILE A 507 -7.03 12.40 -66.60
CA ILE A 507 -5.92 12.42 -67.56
C ILE A 507 -6.43 12.34 -69.01
N TRP A 508 -7.73 12.09 -69.21
CA TRP A 508 -8.40 11.93 -70.51
C TRP A 508 -9.63 12.85 -70.66
N SER A 509 -9.50 14.11 -70.20
CA SER A 509 -10.47 15.18 -70.45
C SER A 509 -9.76 16.49 -70.77
#